data_AF-L5NY95-F1
#
_entry.id   AF-L5NY95-F1
#
_cell.length_a   1.000
_cell.length_b   1.000
_cell.length_c   1.000
_cell.angle_alpha   90.00
_cell.angle_beta   90.00
_cell.angle_gamma   90.00
#
_symmetry.space_group_name_H-M   'P 1'
#
loop_
_entity.id
_entity.type
_entity.pdbx_description
1 polymer ?
#
loop_
_entity_poly.entity_id
_entity_poly.type
_entity_poly.pdbx_seq_one_letter_code
_entity_poly.pdbx_strand_id
1 'polypeptide(L)' 'AASFLDWLGGDAPVDRHMADQLLVWVALAGGRLRIPAVTDHVRTNLDVIRAFGYDVTLLAGDDSDGAVVESDGGR' A
#
# COMPACT_ATOMS: atom_id res chain seq x y z
N ALA A 1 -10.63 9.27 -17.28
CA ALA A 1 -9.50 10.04 -17.83
C ALA A 1 -8.82 10.88 -16.75
N ALA A 2 -9.54 11.76 -16.03
CA ALA A 2 -8.95 12.59 -14.96
C ALA A 2 -8.17 11.77 -13.91
N SER A 3 -8.76 10.72 -13.35
CA SER A 3 -8.10 9.86 -12.34
C SER A 3 -6.83 9.16 -12.84
N PHE A 4 -6.72 8.90 -14.14
CA PHE A 4 -5.54 8.31 -14.74
C PHE A 4 -4.42 9.35 -14.90
N LEU A 5 -4.78 10.57 -15.30
CA LEU A 5 -3.83 11.68 -15.43
C LEU A 5 -3.30 12.12 -14.06
N ASP A 6 -4.14 12.13 -13.03
CA ASP A 6 -3.73 12.39 -11.65
C ASP A 6 -2.71 11.36 -11.17
N TRP A 7 -2.94 10.07 -11.46
CA TRP A 7 -1.99 9.01 -11.14
C TRP A 7 -0.68 9.15 -11.93
N LEU A 8 -0.76 9.43 -13.24
CA LEU A 8 0.42 9.60 -14.10
C LEU A 8 1.32 10.78 -13.66
N GLY A 9 0.76 11.75 -12.94
CA GLY A 9 1.51 12.88 -12.38
C GLY A 9 2.24 12.58 -11.07
N GLY A 10 2.09 11.39 -10.49
CA GLY A 10 2.77 10.97 -9.25
C GLY A 10 3.82 9.87 -9.46
N ASP A 11 4.61 9.60 -8.42
CA ASP A 11 5.71 8.62 -8.46
C ASP A 11 5.33 7.21 -7.96
N ALA A 12 4.07 7.01 -7.56
CA ALA A 12 3.59 5.70 -7.15
C ALA A 12 3.38 4.78 -8.36
N PRO A 13 3.95 3.55 -8.36
CA PRO A 13 3.85 2.62 -9.49
C PRO A 13 2.43 2.08 -9.70
N VAL A 14 1.53 2.29 -8.75
CA VAL A 14 0.15 1.84 -8.77
C VAL A 14 -0.79 2.98 -8.38
N ASP A 15 -2.01 2.94 -8.88
CA ASP A 15 -3.05 3.88 -8.44
C ASP A 15 -3.59 3.50 -7.04
N ARG A 16 -4.45 4.37 -6.48
CA ARG A 16 -5.03 4.17 -5.16
C ARG A 16 -5.86 2.88 -5.03
N HIS A 17 -6.50 2.44 -6.11
CA HIS A 17 -7.40 1.27 -6.08
C HIS A 17 -6.59 -0.01 -6.14
N MET A 18 -5.55 -0.04 -6.98
CA MET A 18 -4.62 -1.14 -7.07
C MET A 18 -3.77 -1.27 -5.80
N ALA A 19 -3.40 -0.14 -5.17
CA ALA A 19 -2.75 -0.13 -3.87
C ALA A 19 -3.50 -0.98 -2.84
N ASP A 20 -4.81 -0.78 -2.70
CA ASP A 20 -5.65 -1.50 -1.75
C ASP A 20 -5.67 -3.02 -2.01
N GLN A 21 -5.74 -3.43 -3.28
CA GLN A 21 -5.82 -4.84 -3.67
C GLN A 21 -4.51 -5.60 -3.46
N LEU A 22 -3.37 -4.90 -3.54
CA LEU A 22 -2.05 -5.52 -3.42
C LEU A 22 -1.59 -5.75 -1.99
N LEU A 23 -2.23 -5.12 -0.98
CA LEU A 23 -1.81 -5.23 0.43
C LEU A 23 -1.78 -6.67 0.94
N VAL A 24 -2.78 -7.48 0.58
CA VAL A 24 -2.84 -8.88 1.01
C VAL A 24 -1.70 -9.70 0.40
N TRP A 25 -1.30 -9.39 -0.83
CA TRP A 25 -0.23 -10.09 -1.51
C TRP A 25 1.13 -9.73 -0.93
N VAL A 26 1.35 -8.46 -0.56
CA VAL A 26 2.55 -8.05 0.17
C VAL A 26 2.65 -8.80 1.50
N ALA A 27 1.55 -8.92 2.25
CA ALA A 27 1.54 -9.66 3.52
C ALA A 27 1.80 -11.17 3.35
N LEU A 28 1.23 -11.79 2.30
CA LEU A 28 1.35 -13.24 2.08
C LEU A 28 2.71 -13.64 1.49
N ALA A 29 3.16 -12.93 0.45
CA ALA A 29 4.34 -13.27 -0.32
C ALA A 29 5.61 -12.52 0.14
N GLY A 30 5.45 -11.47 0.94
CA GLY A 30 6.52 -10.53 1.24
C GLY A 30 6.75 -9.52 0.11
N GLY A 31 7.48 -8.46 0.42
CA GLY A 31 7.88 -7.43 -0.54
C GLY A 31 7.60 -6.01 -0.07
N ARG A 32 7.71 -5.07 -1.01
CA ARG A 32 7.55 -3.63 -0.79
C ARG A 32 6.65 -3.02 -1.85
N LEU A 33 5.69 -2.23 -1.43
CA LEU A 33 4.74 -1.54 -2.31
C LEU A 33 4.68 -0.05 -1.96
N ARG A 34 5.10 0.81 -2.89
CA ARG A 34 4.81 2.25 -2.80
C ARG A 34 3.37 2.52 -3.25
N ILE A 35 2.63 3.23 -2.41
CA ILE A 35 1.23 3.62 -2.63
C ILE A 35 1.13 5.15 -2.68
N PRO A 36 0.23 5.72 -3.50
CA PRO A 36 0.15 7.17 -3.69
C PRO A 36 -0.36 7.92 -2.46
N ALA A 37 -1.16 7.26 -1.60
CA ALA A 37 -1.68 7.83 -0.37
C ALA A 37 -2.15 6.73 0.59
N VAL A 38 -2.11 7.01 1.89
CA VAL A 38 -2.72 6.15 2.92
C VAL A 38 -4.20 6.51 3.04
N THR A 39 -5.04 5.74 2.36
CA THR A 39 -6.50 5.90 2.43
C THR A 39 -7.09 5.19 3.66
N ASP A 40 -8.36 5.44 3.96
CA ASP A 40 -9.06 4.69 5.02
C ASP A 40 -9.23 3.19 4.66
N HIS A 41 -9.26 2.86 3.37
CA HIS A 41 -9.27 1.47 2.89
C HIS A 41 -7.92 0.80 3.17
N VAL A 42 -6.80 1.49 2.90
CA VAL A 42 -5.45 1.02 3.26
C VAL A 42 -5.37 0.75 4.75
N ARG A 43 -5.80 1.71 5.59
CA ARG A 43 -5.76 1.55 7.07
C ARG A 43 -6.56 0.33 7.52
N THR A 44 -7.79 0.21 7.05
CA THR A 44 -8.67 -0.92 7.40
C THR A 44 -8.10 -2.26 6.95
N ASN A 45 -7.55 -2.34 5.73
CA ASN A 45 -6.92 -3.56 5.24
C ASN A 45 -5.69 -3.94 6.07
N LEU A 46 -4.82 -2.98 6.43
CA LEU A 46 -3.68 -3.25 7.30
C LEU A 46 -4.12 -3.76 8.67
N ASP A 47 -5.17 -3.19 9.26
CA ASP A 47 -5.71 -3.64 10.54
C ASP A 47 -6.25 -5.09 10.45
N VAL A 48 -6.97 -5.42 9.37
CA VAL A 48 -7.43 -6.79 9.12
C VAL A 48 -6.25 -7.74 8.94
N ILE A 49 -5.27 -7.40 8.10
CA ILE A 49 -4.07 -8.22 7.86
C ILE A 49 -3.34 -8.52 9.18
N ARG A 50 -3.14 -7.50 10.02
CA ARG A 50 -2.53 -7.64 11.35
C ARG A 50 -3.35 -8.51 12.29
N ALA A 51 -4.68 -8.39 12.27
CA ALA A 51 -5.56 -9.25 13.06
C ALA A 51 -5.46 -10.73 12.69
N PHE A 52 -5.08 -11.05 11.45
CA PHE A 52 -4.77 -12.43 11.02
C PHE A 52 -3.34 -12.87 11.34
N GLY A 53 -2.53 -12.02 11.97
CA GLY A 53 -1.20 -12.33 12.48
C GLY A 53 -0.07 -12.18 11.47
N TYR A 54 -0.26 -11.39 10.41
CA TYR A 54 0.82 -11.04 9.48
C TYR A 54 1.53 -9.78 9.93
N ASP A 55 2.86 -9.79 9.84
CA ASP A 55 3.67 -8.60 10.08
C ASP A 55 3.71 -7.72 8.83
N VAL A 56 3.09 -6.55 8.92
CA VAL A 56 3.04 -5.56 7.85
C VAL A 56 3.30 -4.16 8.40
N THR A 57 4.33 -3.53 7.87
CA THR A 57 4.80 -2.21 8.28
C THR A 57 4.41 -1.17 7.25
N LEU A 58 3.93 -0.02 7.73
CA LEU A 58 3.67 1.15 6.92
C LEU A 58 4.74 2.19 7.24
N LEU A 59 5.55 2.53 6.25
CA LEU A 59 6.54 3.58 6.30
C LEU A 59 5.95 4.83 5.63
N ALA A 60 5.91 5.95 6.35
CA ALA A 60 5.57 7.22 5.74
C ALA A 60 6.66 7.61 4.74
N GLY A 61 6.28 7.97 3.51
CA GLY A 61 7.17 8.66 2.59
C GLY A 61 7.22 10.14 2.93
N ASP A 62 8.18 10.85 2.35
CA ASP A 62 8.26 12.31 2.42
C ASP A 62 6.97 12.89 1.78
N ASP A 63 6.52 14.09 2.21
CA ASP A 63 5.19 14.67 1.92
C ASP A 63 4.73 14.65 0.44
N SER A 64 5.64 14.43 -0.52
CA SER A 64 5.36 14.30 -1.96
C SER A 64 5.43 12.88 -2.54
N ASP A 65 5.93 11.87 -1.81
CA ASP A 65 6.34 10.57 -2.35
C ASP A 65 5.42 9.39 -1.97
N GLY A 66 4.29 9.68 -1.32
CA GLY A 66 3.31 8.67 -0.89
C GLY A 66 3.73 7.90 0.37
N ALA A 67 3.41 6.61 0.44
CA ALA A 67 3.82 5.75 1.55
C ALA A 67 4.30 4.40 1.04
N VAL A 68 5.11 3.68 1.83
CA VAL A 68 5.59 2.35 1.50
C VAL A 68 5.01 1.34 2.49
N VAL A 69 4.39 0.29 1.96
CA VAL A 69 3.97 -0.88 2.74
C VAL A 69 4.98 -2.00 2.51
N GLU A 70 5.48 -2.61 3.58
CA GLU A 70 6.42 -3.72 3.51
C GLU A 70 6.10 -4.87 4.46
N SER A 71 6.50 -6.08 4.07
CA SER A 71 6.40 -7.32 4.85
C SER A 71 7.49 -8.29 4.39
N ASP A 72 8.01 -9.10 5.30
CA ASP A 72 8.92 -10.20 4.96
C ASP A 72 8.18 -11.43 4.38
N GLY A 73 6.84 -11.43 4.46
CA GLY A 73 5.99 -12.52 4.00
C GLY A 73 5.95 -13.70 4.98
N GLY A 74 4.91 -14.53 4.84
CA GLY A 74 4.69 -15.63 5.77
C GLY A 74 4.25 -15.17 7.17
N ARG A 75 4.10 -16.13 8.08
CA ARG A 75 3.63 -15.93 9.46
C ARG A 75 4.74 -16.29 10.43
#